data_AF-A0A251NAH6-F1
#
_entry.id   AF-A0A251NAH6-F1
#
_cell.length_a   1.000
_cell.length_b   1.000
_cell.length_c   1.000
_cell.angle_alpha   90.00
_cell.angle_beta   90.00
_cell.angle_gamma   90.00
#
_symmetry.space_group_name_H-M   'P 1'
#
loop_
_entity.id
_entity.type
_entity.pdbx_description
1 polymer ?
#
loop_
_entity_poly.entity_id
_entity_poly.type
_entity_poly.pdbx_seq_one_letter_code
_entity_poly.pdbx_strand_id
1 'polypeptide(L)'
;MLEFATISQCLTYDDKEDDLMNASLKNGAISLTRQLNNYREYQNEVVSMVGRAKANDIFSGAIHLLSAGTSDFIQNYYINPLLRVYSPDQFSDILMISYSTFIQNLYGLGVRRIGVISLPPTGCLPAAITLFGLGRNQCIPRLNQDAISFNNKLNNTSQILKSRLPGLKLVVFDIFQPVLDMITNPGDNGFFESRRACCGTGRLETSKLCNSRSVGTCTNATGYVFWDGFHPSEAANEVLAGNILQQGFDLIS
;
A
#
# COMPACT_ATOMS: atom_id res chain seq x y z
N MET A 1 21.91 10.40 -2.46
CA MET A 1 20.88 10.58 -1.41
C MET A 1 19.59 10.08 -2.02
N LEU A 2 19.13 8.88 -1.63
CA LEU A 2 17.83 8.36 -2.05
C LEU A 2 16.78 9.04 -1.17
N GLU A 3 16.17 10.09 -1.69
CA GLU A 3 15.02 10.71 -1.05
C GLU A 3 13.80 9.89 -1.48
N PHE A 4 13.20 9.16 -0.54
CA PHE A 4 11.96 8.41 -0.76
C PHE A 4 10.79 9.34 -0.43
N ALA A 5 10.07 9.80 -1.45
CA ALA A 5 8.74 10.35 -1.23
C ALA A 5 7.76 9.18 -1.15
N THR A 6 7.43 8.76 0.08
CA THR A 6 6.42 7.73 0.31
C THR A 6 5.04 8.37 0.29
N ILE A 7 4.22 7.96 -0.66
CA ILE A 7 2.80 8.29 -0.73
C ILE A 7 2.07 7.01 -0.32
N SER A 8 1.59 6.98 0.91
CA SER A 8 0.97 5.80 1.51
C SER A 8 -0.41 6.17 2.03
N GLN A 9 -1.44 6.01 1.20
CA GLN A 9 -2.86 5.79 1.58
C GLN A 9 -3.76 5.66 0.34
N CYS A 10 -4.98 5.14 0.59
CA CYS A 10 -6.06 4.70 -0.33
C CYS A 10 -6.05 5.25 -1.77
N LEU A 11 -6.32 4.41 -2.76
CA LEU A 11 -6.35 4.80 -4.17
C LEU A 11 -7.52 5.70 -4.56
N THR A 12 -8.60 5.75 -3.77
CA THR A 12 -9.76 6.60 -4.08
C THR A 12 -9.36 8.08 -4.15
N TYR A 13 -9.48 8.65 -5.35
CA TYR A 13 -9.22 10.07 -5.63
C TYR A 13 -10.41 10.92 -5.15
N ASP A 14 -10.11 12.11 -4.64
CA ASP A 14 -11.12 13.06 -4.19
C ASP A 14 -11.64 13.85 -5.40
N ASP A 15 -12.50 13.22 -6.21
CA ASP A 15 -13.34 13.92 -7.16
C ASP A 15 -14.68 14.22 -6.49
N LYS A 16 -15.10 15.49 -6.58
CA LYS A 16 -16.23 16.11 -5.85
C LYS A 16 -17.61 15.45 -6.06
N GLU A 17 -17.68 14.36 -6.82
CA GLU A 17 -18.94 13.71 -7.19
C GLU A 17 -19.26 12.42 -6.42
N ASP A 18 -18.35 11.85 -5.59
CA ASP A 18 -18.71 10.62 -4.86
C ASP A 18 -17.97 10.38 -3.52
N ASP A 19 -18.30 11.20 -2.52
CA ASP A 19 -17.85 11.06 -1.11
C ASP A 19 -18.07 9.65 -0.54
N LEU A 20 -19.00 8.87 -1.10
CA LEU A 20 -19.33 7.52 -0.67
C LEU A 20 -18.24 6.49 -1.00
N MET A 21 -17.44 6.72 -2.05
CA MET A 21 -16.33 5.84 -2.44
C MET A 21 -15.04 6.13 -1.67
N ASN A 22 -14.91 7.30 -1.03
CA ASN A 22 -13.64 7.75 -0.47
C ASN A 22 -13.33 7.10 0.90
N ALA A 23 -12.49 6.07 0.87
CA ALA A 23 -12.02 5.39 2.08
C ALA A 23 -11.18 6.32 2.99
N SER A 24 -10.52 7.32 2.39
CA SER A 24 -9.66 8.25 3.15
C SER A 24 -10.49 9.16 4.05
N LEU A 25 -11.56 9.75 3.52
CA LEU A 25 -12.45 10.65 4.27
C LEU A 25 -13.09 9.94 5.47
N LYS A 26 -13.55 8.70 5.30
CA LYS A 26 -14.20 7.93 6.37
C LYS A 26 -13.25 7.56 7.52
N ASN A 27 -11.97 7.38 7.22
CA ASN A 27 -10.97 6.96 8.21
C ASN A 27 -10.12 8.14 8.73
N GLY A 28 -10.43 9.38 8.34
CA GLY A 28 -9.63 10.56 8.69
C GLY A 28 -8.21 10.51 8.12
N ALA A 29 -8.02 9.77 7.02
CA ALA A 29 -6.76 9.63 6.30
C ALA A 29 -6.60 10.72 5.24
N ILE A 30 -5.35 11.01 4.85
CA ILE A 30 -5.05 12.03 3.85
C ILE A 30 -5.30 11.42 2.47
N SER A 31 -6.25 11.97 1.72
CA SER A 31 -6.57 11.50 0.36
C SER A 31 -5.36 11.64 -0.59
N LEU A 32 -5.31 10.84 -1.66
CA LEU A 32 -4.25 10.96 -2.66
C LEU A 32 -4.19 12.35 -3.30
N THR A 33 -5.34 12.97 -3.54
CA THR A 33 -5.42 14.36 -4.02
C THR A 33 -4.73 15.31 -3.05
N ARG A 34 -4.97 15.14 -1.74
CA ARG A 34 -4.32 15.97 -0.71
C ARG A 34 -2.82 15.65 -0.59
N GLN A 35 -2.41 14.39 -0.68
CA GLN A 35 -0.99 14.02 -0.69
C GLN A 35 -0.25 14.63 -1.89
N LEU A 36 -0.87 14.64 -3.08
CA LEU A 36 -0.34 15.29 -4.28
C LEU A 36 -0.20 16.81 -4.10
N ASN A 37 -1.18 17.46 -3.47
CA ASN A 37 -1.11 18.89 -3.18
C ASN A 37 -0.02 19.21 -2.16
N ASN A 38 0.08 18.43 -1.08
CA ASN A 38 1.17 18.56 -0.10
C ASN A 38 2.53 18.35 -0.77
N TYR A 39 2.65 17.40 -1.71
CA TYR A 39 3.88 17.18 -2.47
C TYR A 39 4.23 18.40 -3.35
N ARG A 40 3.24 19.02 -4.00
CA ARG A 40 3.45 20.26 -4.77
C ARG A 40 3.90 21.42 -3.87
N GLU A 41 3.31 21.55 -2.68
CA GLU A 41 3.72 22.54 -1.69
C GLU A 41 5.18 22.31 -1.25
N TYR A 42 5.55 21.06 -0.95
CA TYR A 42 6.93 20.70 -0.62
C TYR A 42 7.91 21.01 -1.76
N GLN A 43 7.54 20.74 -3.02
CA GLN A 43 8.39 21.13 -4.17
C GLN A 43 8.66 22.64 -4.19
N ASN A 44 7.66 23.47 -3.88
CA ASN A 44 7.84 24.93 -3.80
C ASN A 44 8.77 25.34 -2.65
N GLU A 45 8.66 24.69 -1.49
CA GLU A 45 9.56 24.92 -0.36
C GLU A 45 11.01 24.59 -0.74
N VAL A 46 11.26 23.41 -1.34
CA VAL A 46 12.60 23.02 -1.81
C VAL A 46 13.14 24.00 -2.84
N VAL A 47 12.31 24.44 -3.81
CA VAL A 47 12.71 25.48 -4.77
C VAL A 47 13.11 26.78 -4.08
N SER A 48 12.41 27.20 -3.03
CA SER A 48 12.75 28.41 -2.28
C SER A 48 14.06 28.28 -1.49
N MET A 49 14.39 27.07 -1.02
CA MET A 49 15.62 26.78 -0.28
C MET A 49 16.86 26.64 -1.16
N VAL A 50 16.76 25.94 -2.30
CA VAL A 50 17.93 25.56 -3.10
C VAL A 50 17.93 26.08 -4.53
N GLY A 51 16.89 26.80 -4.94
CA GLY A 51 16.70 27.28 -6.30
C GLY A 51 16.13 26.22 -7.25
N ARG A 52 15.47 26.68 -8.33
CA ARG A 52 14.72 25.82 -9.26
C ARG A 52 15.56 24.75 -9.93
N ALA A 53 16.77 25.08 -10.39
CA ALA A 53 17.62 24.13 -11.10
C ALA A 53 18.00 22.93 -10.20
N LYS A 54 18.51 23.21 -9.00
CA LYS A 54 18.92 22.18 -8.05
C LYS A 54 17.73 21.38 -7.51
N ALA A 55 16.57 22.02 -7.29
CA ALA A 55 15.35 21.33 -6.92
C ALA A 55 14.90 20.33 -8.01
N ASN A 56 14.94 20.73 -9.29
CA ASN A 56 14.62 19.84 -10.40
C ASN A 56 15.54 18.62 -10.47
N ASP A 57 16.85 18.80 -10.22
CA ASP A 57 17.82 17.70 -10.18
C ASP A 57 17.51 16.71 -9.03
N ILE A 58 17.12 17.22 -7.86
CA ILE A 58 16.70 16.39 -6.71
C ILE A 58 15.46 15.54 -7.08
N PHE A 59 14.38 16.17 -7.54
CA PHE A 59 13.12 15.47 -7.80
C PHE A 59 13.18 14.52 -9.00
N SER A 60 13.97 14.83 -10.03
CA SER A 60 14.14 13.94 -11.19
C SER A 60 14.99 12.71 -10.87
N GLY A 61 15.91 12.81 -9.91
CA GLY A 61 16.73 11.70 -9.41
C GLY A 61 16.06 10.84 -8.32
N ALA A 62 15.07 11.38 -7.61
CA ALA A 62 14.39 10.74 -6.49
C ALA A 62 13.49 9.57 -6.91
N ILE A 63 13.35 8.58 -6.01
CA ILE A 63 12.44 7.45 -6.18
C ILE A 63 11.18 7.70 -5.35
N HIS A 64 10.02 7.58 -5.98
CA HIS A 64 8.73 7.83 -5.35
C HIS A 64 8.05 6.49 -5.15
N LEU A 65 7.64 6.17 -3.93
CA LEU A 65 6.97 4.91 -3.61
C LEU A 65 5.50 5.17 -3.36
N LEU A 66 4.64 4.47 -4.10
CA LEU A 66 3.19 4.48 -3.92
C LEU A 66 2.74 3.16 -3.32
N SER A 67 2.10 3.20 -2.15
CA SER A 67 1.45 2.06 -1.52
C SER A 67 0.00 2.40 -1.20
N ALA A 68 -0.94 1.76 -1.87
CA ALA A 68 -2.37 2.04 -1.75
C ALA A 68 -3.20 0.83 -2.22
N GLY A 69 -4.50 0.81 -1.91
CA GLY A 69 -5.42 -0.25 -2.33
C GLY A 69 -5.91 -1.16 -1.20
N THR A 70 -5.06 -1.53 -0.22
CA THR A 70 -5.46 -2.45 0.86
C THR A 70 -6.64 -1.91 1.67
N SER A 71 -6.60 -0.62 2.01
CA SER A 71 -7.68 0.05 2.74
C SER A 71 -8.95 0.21 1.89
N ASP A 72 -8.81 0.42 0.58
CA ASP A 72 -9.95 0.52 -0.34
C ASP A 72 -10.78 -0.77 -0.34
N PHE A 73 -10.13 -1.94 -0.24
CA PHE A 73 -10.81 -3.23 -0.11
C PHE A 73 -11.29 -3.53 1.31
N ILE A 74 -10.35 -3.60 2.26
CA ILE A 74 -10.61 -4.17 3.59
C ILE A 74 -11.38 -3.21 4.48
N GLN A 75 -11.08 -1.91 4.39
CA GLN A 75 -11.69 -0.88 5.26
C GLN A 75 -12.85 -0.14 4.60
N ASN A 76 -13.14 -0.40 3.31
CA ASN A 76 -14.23 0.25 2.59
C ASN A 76 -15.09 -0.75 1.80
N TYR A 77 -14.61 -1.32 0.69
CA TYR A 77 -15.44 -2.15 -0.21
C TYR A 77 -16.18 -3.29 0.48
N TYR A 78 -15.51 -4.11 1.31
CA TYR A 78 -16.17 -5.25 1.95
C TYR A 78 -17.13 -4.85 3.08
N ILE A 79 -16.94 -3.68 3.68
CA ILE A 79 -17.72 -3.18 4.83
C ILE A 79 -18.88 -2.30 4.38
N ASN A 80 -18.71 -1.52 3.31
CA ASN A 80 -19.69 -0.57 2.81
C ASN A 80 -20.70 -1.24 1.87
N PRO A 81 -21.97 -1.42 2.27
CA PRO A 81 -22.97 -2.07 1.42
C PRO A 81 -23.25 -1.30 0.13
N LEU A 82 -23.02 0.02 0.08
CA LEU A 82 -23.24 0.84 -1.11
C LEU A 82 -22.26 0.50 -2.24
N LEU A 83 -21.07 -0.01 -1.91
CA LEU A 83 -20.08 -0.42 -2.91
C LEU A 83 -20.32 -1.83 -3.45
N ARG A 84 -21.21 -2.61 -2.83
CA ARG A 84 -21.53 -3.98 -3.25
C ARG A 84 -22.38 -4.04 -4.52
N VAL A 85 -22.80 -2.89 -5.06
CA VAL A 85 -23.38 -2.79 -6.41
C VAL A 85 -22.34 -3.08 -7.50
N TYR A 86 -21.05 -2.94 -7.18
CA TYR A 86 -19.93 -3.32 -8.04
C TYR A 86 -19.37 -4.68 -7.62
N SER A 87 -19.01 -5.53 -8.58
CA SER A 87 -18.16 -6.69 -8.30
C SER A 87 -16.75 -6.25 -7.88
N PRO A 88 -15.94 -7.10 -7.22
CA PRO A 88 -14.55 -6.76 -6.88
C PRO A 88 -13.72 -6.40 -8.11
N ASP A 89 -14.04 -7.03 -9.26
CA ASP A 89 -13.39 -6.75 -10.53
C ASP A 89 -13.74 -5.35 -11.07
N GLN A 90 -15.01 -4.98 -11.05
CA GLN A 90 -15.47 -3.63 -11.44
C GLN A 90 -14.95 -2.55 -10.50
N PHE A 91 -14.92 -2.82 -9.20
CA PHE A 91 -14.34 -1.91 -8.22
C PHE A 91 -12.84 -1.71 -8.47
N SER A 92 -12.12 -2.77 -8.85
CA SER A 92 -10.70 -2.67 -9.25
C SER A 92 -10.51 -1.77 -10.47
N ASP A 93 -11.41 -1.80 -11.45
CA ASP A 93 -11.34 -0.90 -12.62
C ASP A 93 -11.45 0.57 -12.21
N ILE A 94 -12.34 0.89 -11.27
CA ILE A 94 -12.49 2.24 -10.72
C ILE A 94 -11.19 2.69 -10.04
N LEU A 95 -10.58 1.81 -9.23
CA LEU A 95 -9.29 2.12 -8.60
C LEU A 95 -8.15 2.28 -9.62
N MET A 96 -8.17 1.55 -10.74
CA MET A 96 -7.16 1.69 -11.80
C MET A 96 -7.27 3.03 -12.55
N ILE A 97 -8.47 3.60 -12.66
CA ILE A 97 -8.65 4.97 -13.16
C ILE A 97 -7.97 5.96 -12.22
N SER A 98 -8.25 5.89 -10.92
CA SER A 98 -7.63 6.78 -9.92
C SER A 98 -6.11 6.62 -9.88
N TYR A 99 -5.60 5.38 -9.90
CA TYR A 99 -4.18 5.07 -10.00
C TYR A 99 -3.54 5.70 -11.24
N SER A 100 -4.15 5.51 -12.42
CA SER A 100 -3.64 6.06 -13.67
C SER A 100 -3.58 7.58 -13.65
N THR A 101 -4.64 8.23 -13.15
CA THR A 101 -4.69 9.69 -12.99
C THR A 101 -3.61 10.17 -12.04
N PHE A 102 -3.42 9.48 -10.91
CA PHE A 102 -2.40 9.83 -9.93
C PHE A 102 -0.98 9.76 -10.49
N ILE A 103 -0.63 8.68 -11.21
CA ILE A 103 0.68 8.53 -11.85
C ILE A 103 0.92 9.61 -12.91
N GLN A 104 -0.09 9.92 -13.73
CA GLN A 104 0.01 11.00 -14.72
C GLN A 104 0.23 12.36 -14.06
N ASN A 105 -0.44 12.62 -12.94
CA ASN A 105 -0.24 13.86 -12.18
C ASN A 105 1.17 13.97 -11.58
N LEU A 106 1.70 12.89 -10.98
CA LEU A 106 3.09 12.86 -10.51
C LEU A 106 4.08 13.10 -11.66
N TYR A 107 3.85 12.43 -12.80
CA TYR A 107 4.66 12.64 -14.00
C TYR A 107 4.61 14.10 -14.48
N GLY A 108 3.44 14.74 -14.44
CA GLY A 108 3.27 16.18 -14.72
C GLY A 108 4.03 17.10 -13.76
N LEU A 109 4.28 16.66 -12.52
CA LEU A 109 5.11 17.36 -11.53
C LEU A 109 6.62 17.08 -11.67
N GLY A 110 7.04 16.43 -12.76
CA GLY A 110 8.45 16.16 -13.06
C GLY A 110 8.97 14.85 -12.46
N VAL A 111 8.12 14.04 -11.81
CA VAL A 111 8.51 12.73 -11.28
C VAL A 111 8.82 11.76 -12.43
N ARG A 112 9.93 11.03 -12.33
CA ARG A 112 10.38 10.10 -13.37
C ARG A 112 10.66 8.68 -12.88
N ARG A 113 10.78 8.44 -11.58
CA ARG A 113 11.05 7.11 -11.01
C ARG A 113 10.00 6.80 -9.95
N ILE A 114 9.10 5.87 -10.27
CA ILE A 114 7.97 5.51 -9.42
C ILE A 114 7.99 4.00 -9.18
N GLY A 115 8.03 3.60 -7.91
CA GLY A 115 7.75 2.24 -7.47
C GLY A 115 6.33 2.16 -6.92
N VAL A 116 5.59 1.11 -7.27
CA VAL A 116 4.22 0.91 -6.79
C VAL A 116 4.14 -0.45 -6.12
N ILE A 117 3.66 -0.48 -4.87
CA ILE A 117 3.56 -1.70 -4.08
C ILE A 117 2.25 -2.43 -4.42
N SER A 118 2.33 -3.72 -4.76
CA SER A 118 1.15 -4.56 -4.98
C SER A 118 0.36 -4.79 -3.69
N LEU A 119 -0.87 -5.30 -3.80
CA LEU A 119 -1.61 -5.75 -2.64
C LEU A 119 -0.95 -7.00 -2.02
N PRO A 120 -0.87 -7.08 -0.68
CA PRO A 120 -0.50 -8.31 0.02
C PRO A 120 -1.60 -9.38 -0.13
N PRO A 121 -1.41 -10.61 0.38
CA PRO A 121 -2.48 -11.58 0.53
C PRO A 121 -3.49 -11.09 1.57
N THR A 122 -4.41 -10.22 1.13
CA THR A 122 -5.33 -9.47 2.00
C THR A 122 -6.24 -10.37 2.83
N GLY A 123 -6.58 -11.56 2.32
CA GLY A 123 -7.34 -12.57 3.03
C GLY A 123 -6.58 -13.25 4.16
N CYS A 124 -5.26 -13.07 4.25
CA CYS A 124 -4.42 -13.56 5.33
C CYS A 124 -4.13 -12.52 6.41
N LEU A 125 -4.56 -11.27 6.26
CA LEU A 125 -4.36 -10.24 7.29
C LEU A 125 -5.16 -10.60 8.54
N PRO A 126 -4.62 -10.45 9.77
CA PRO A 126 -5.33 -10.84 11.00
C PRO A 126 -6.70 -10.15 11.14
N ALA A 127 -6.81 -8.87 10.78
CA ALA A 127 -8.08 -8.16 10.80
C ALA A 127 -9.08 -8.70 9.77
N ALA A 128 -8.63 -9.05 8.57
CA ALA A 128 -9.49 -9.63 7.53
C ALA A 128 -10.03 -11.00 7.96
N ILE A 129 -9.17 -11.85 8.52
CA ILE A 129 -9.56 -13.15 9.09
C ILE A 129 -10.59 -12.95 10.20
N THR A 130 -10.38 -11.98 11.09
CA THR A 130 -11.32 -11.76 12.20
C THR A 130 -12.67 -11.23 11.71
N LEU A 131 -12.70 -10.29 10.76
CA LEU A 131 -13.92 -9.70 10.25
C LEU A 131 -14.71 -10.64 9.33
N PHE A 132 -14.02 -11.39 8.48
CA PHE A 132 -14.64 -12.09 7.34
C PHE A 132 -14.41 -13.60 7.34
N GLY A 133 -13.62 -14.13 8.29
CA GLY A 133 -13.24 -15.54 8.35
C GLY A 133 -14.27 -16.46 9.01
N LEU A 134 -15.41 -15.92 9.48
CA LEU A 134 -16.51 -16.69 10.09
C LEU A 134 -16.04 -17.59 11.25
N GLY A 135 -15.13 -17.08 12.08
CA GLY A 135 -14.55 -17.81 13.21
C GLY A 135 -13.46 -18.82 12.84
N ARG A 136 -13.13 -18.99 11.55
CA ARG A 136 -11.99 -19.80 11.10
C ARG A 136 -10.71 -19.00 11.22
N ASN A 137 -9.67 -19.62 11.77
CA ASN A 137 -8.33 -19.03 11.82
C ASN A 137 -7.52 -19.41 10.57
N GLN A 138 -8.03 -19.13 9.37
CA GLN A 138 -7.41 -19.46 8.09
C GLN A 138 -7.54 -18.29 7.11
N CYS A 139 -6.60 -18.16 6.18
CA CYS A 139 -6.70 -17.19 5.10
C CYS A 139 -8.01 -17.37 4.33
N ILE A 140 -8.60 -16.26 3.88
CA ILE A 140 -9.87 -16.24 3.16
C ILE A 140 -9.59 -16.28 1.65
N PRO A 141 -9.83 -17.41 0.95
CA PRO A 141 -9.38 -17.56 -0.43
C PRO A 141 -9.99 -16.53 -1.39
N ARG A 142 -11.24 -16.14 -1.17
CA ARG A 142 -11.93 -15.13 -2.00
C ARG A 142 -11.21 -13.78 -1.97
N LEU A 143 -10.73 -13.33 -0.80
CA LEU A 143 -10.07 -12.03 -0.68
C LEU A 143 -8.67 -12.06 -1.31
N ASN A 144 -7.96 -13.19 -1.17
CA ASN A 144 -6.68 -13.38 -1.86
C ASN A 144 -6.86 -13.42 -3.38
N GLN A 145 -7.93 -14.03 -3.88
CA GLN A 145 -8.24 -14.03 -5.31
C GLN A 145 -8.56 -12.62 -5.83
N ASP A 146 -9.33 -11.83 -5.07
CA ASP A 146 -9.60 -10.43 -5.39
C ASP A 146 -8.29 -9.63 -5.45
N ALA A 147 -7.36 -9.83 -4.49
CA ALA A 147 -6.05 -9.18 -4.48
C ALA A 147 -5.16 -9.59 -5.66
N ILE A 148 -5.14 -10.87 -6.04
CA ILE A 148 -4.41 -11.35 -7.24
C ILE A 148 -4.96 -10.70 -8.50
N SER A 149 -6.30 -10.65 -8.65
CA SER A 149 -6.93 -10.01 -9.81
C SER A 149 -6.57 -8.52 -9.90
N PHE A 150 -6.66 -7.81 -8.77
CA PHE A 150 -6.26 -6.41 -8.67
C PHE A 150 -4.78 -6.22 -9.05
N ASN A 151 -3.87 -7.05 -8.54
CA ASN A 151 -2.44 -6.96 -8.83
C ASN A 151 -2.14 -7.17 -10.32
N ASN A 152 -2.87 -8.06 -10.99
CA ASN A 152 -2.78 -8.23 -12.44
C ASN A 152 -3.23 -6.96 -13.19
N LYS A 153 -4.34 -6.35 -12.77
CA LYS A 153 -4.81 -5.07 -13.35
C LYS A 153 -3.82 -3.94 -13.11
N LEU A 154 -3.23 -3.87 -11.91
CA LEU A 154 -2.20 -2.89 -11.55
C LEU A 154 -0.96 -3.02 -12.44
N ASN A 155 -0.47 -4.25 -12.65
CA ASN A 155 0.67 -4.49 -13.53
C ASN A 155 0.36 -4.10 -14.99
N ASN A 156 -0.77 -4.54 -15.53
CA ASN A 156 -1.19 -4.21 -16.90
C ASN A 156 -1.33 -2.70 -17.10
N THR A 157 -1.98 -2.01 -16.17
CA THR A 157 -2.15 -0.55 -16.20
C THR A 157 -0.80 0.16 -16.13
N SER A 158 0.12 -0.34 -15.31
CA SER A 158 1.49 0.20 -15.21
C SER A 158 2.27 0.05 -16.52
N GLN A 159 2.16 -1.09 -17.22
CA GLN A 159 2.80 -1.25 -18.53
C GLN A 159 2.21 -0.28 -19.58
N ILE A 160 0.89 -0.07 -19.57
CA ILE A 160 0.24 0.91 -20.43
C ILE A 160 0.78 2.32 -20.15
N LEU A 161 0.87 2.72 -18.87
CA LEU A 161 1.42 4.03 -18.47
C LEU A 161 2.88 4.19 -18.91
N LYS A 162 3.74 3.19 -18.73
CA LYS A 162 5.13 3.20 -19.21
C LYS A 162 5.21 3.47 -20.71
N SER A 163 4.38 2.81 -21.51
CA SER A 163 4.36 3.01 -22.97
C SER A 163 3.88 4.41 -23.40
N ARG A 164 3.08 5.08 -22.58
CA ARG A 164 2.47 6.39 -22.89
C ARG A 164 3.25 7.58 -22.34
N LEU A 165 4.14 7.37 -21.36
CA LEU A 165 4.83 8.42 -20.63
C LEU A 165 6.35 8.31 -20.86
N PRO A 166 6.90 8.99 -21.89
CA PRO A 166 8.31 8.90 -22.23
C PRO A 166 9.24 9.24 -21.06
N GLY A 167 10.25 8.40 -20.83
CA GLY A 167 11.22 8.60 -19.76
C GLY A 167 10.70 8.29 -18.35
N LEU A 168 9.46 7.80 -18.21
CA LEU A 168 8.97 7.27 -16.94
C LEU A 168 9.55 5.87 -16.68
N LYS A 169 10.22 5.72 -15.55
CA LYS A 169 10.54 4.43 -14.93
C LYS A 169 9.47 4.11 -13.91
N LEU A 170 8.71 3.05 -14.18
CA LEU A 170 7.64 2.57 -13.34
C LEU A 170 7.85 1.08 -13.09
N VAL A 171 7.90 0.69 -11.81
CA VAL A 171 8.06 -0.69 -11.35
C VAL A 171 6.93 -1.02 -10.40
N VAL A 172 6.27 -2.16 -10.63
CA VAL A 172 5.34 -2.74 -9.65
C VAL A 172 6.13 -3.73 -8.82
N PHE A 173 6.21 -3.47 -7.53
CA PHE A 173 6.84 -4.32 -6.53
C PHE A 173 5.83 -5.35 -6.04
N ASP A 174 6.11 -6.63 -6.29
CA ASP A 174 5.30 -7.70 -5.73
C ASP A 174 5.66 -7.96 -4.27
N ILE A 175 4.69 -7.74 -3.40
CA ILE A 175 4.73 -8.14 -2.00
C ILE A 175 3.75 -9.26 -1.67
N PHE A 176 2.91 -9.70 -2.63
CA PHE A 176 1.92 -10.74 -2.38
C PHE A 176 2.60 -12.05 -1.99
N GLN A 177 3.51 -12.54 -2.84
CA GLN A 177 4.17 -13.83 -2.60
C GLN A 177 5.11 -13.78 -1.38
N PRO A 178 5.99 -12.76 -1.21
CA PRO A 178 6.85 -12.68 -0.03
C PRO A 178 6.06 -12.64 1.29
N VAL A 179 4.96 -11.90 1.36
CA VAL A 179 4.10 -11.89 2.56
C VAL A 179 3.42 -13.24 2.75
N LEU A 180 2.93 -13.87 1.66
CA LEU A 180 2.32 -15.19 1.75
C LEU A 180 3.31 -16.24 2.27
N ASP A 181 4.56 -16.21 1.82
CA ASP A 181 5.62 -17.12 2.26
C ASP A 181 5.97 -16.94 3.73
N MET A 182 6.06 -15.69 4.21
CA MET A 182 6.21 -15.42 5.65
C MET A 182 5.02 -15.98 6.47
N ILE A 183 3.83 -16.05 5.88
CA ILE A 183 2.63 -16.54 6.57
C ILE A 183 2.55 -18.07 6.57
N THR A 184 2.80 -18.71 5.44
CA THR A 184 2.68 -20.16 5.25
C THR A 184 3.91 -20.92 5.72
N ASN A 185 5.09 -20.33 5.58
CA ASN A 185 6.39 -20.88 5.98
C ASN A 185 7.14 -19.90 6.90
N PRO A 186 6.58 -19.56 8.09
CA PRO A 186 7.15 -18.53 8.94
C PRO A 186 8.57 -18.86 9.41
N GLY A 187 8.86 -20.13 9.70
CA GLY A 187 10.17 -20.58 10.18
C GLY A 187 11.31 -20.32 9.19
N ASP A 188 11.06 -20.48 7.90
CA ASP A 188 12.05 -20.24 6.83
C ASP A 188 12.46 -18.75 6.75
N ASN A 189 11.62 -17.87 7.30
CA ASN A 189 11.80 -16.43 7.32
C ASN A 189 12.12 -15.89 8.73
N GLY A 190 12.39 -16.77 9.71
CA GLY A 190 12.76 -16.38 11.07
C GLY A 190 11.58 -16.02 11.99
N PHE A 191 10.34 -16.29 11.57
CA PHE A 191 9.13 -16.05 12.36
C PHE A 191 8.61 -17.34 13.01
N PHE A 192 8.02 -17.21 14.20
CA PHE A 192 7.33 -18.32 14.86
C PHE A 192 5.80 -18.12 14.90
N GLU A 193 5.32 -16.87 14.78
CA GLU A 193 3.89 -16.53 14.78
C GLU A 193 3.53 -15.69 13.57
N SER A 194 2.59 -16.19 12.76
CA SER A 194 2.16 -15.55 11.52
C SER A 194 0.65 -15.33 11.42
N ARG A 195 -0.14 -15.81 12.38
CA ARG A 195 -1.60 -15.73 12.38
C ARG A 195 -2.13 -14.69 13.37
N ARG A 196 -1.41 -14.48 14.47
CA ARG A 196 -1.74 -13.46 15.47
C ARG A 196 -0.82 -12.26 15.31
N ALA A 197 -1.37 -11.07 15.48
CA ALA A 197 -0.56 -9.87 15.61
C ALA A 197 0.12 -9.81 16.99
N CYS A 198 1.30 -9.19 17.06
CA CYS A 198 2.00 -8.95 18.32
C CYS A 198 1.21 -8.01 19.24
N CYS A 199 0.56 -6.99 18.68
CA CYS A 199 -0.09 -5.96 19.46
C CYS A 199 -1.52 -6.30 19.88
N GLY A 200 -1.87 -5.94 21.12
CA GLY A 200 -3.20 -6.11 21.69
C GLY A 200 -3.60 -7.59 21.85
N THR A 201 -4.86 -7.93 21.54
CA THR A 201 -5.35 -9.32 21.64
C THR A 201 -4.84 -10.21 20.48
N GLY A 202 -4.30 -9.58 19.44
CA GLY A 202 -3.81 -10.22 18.22
C GLY A 202 -4.88 -10.49 17.15
N ARG A 203 -6.06 -9.84 17.20
CA ARG A 203 -7.20 -10.09 16.29
C ARG A 203 -7.63 -8.88 15.43
N LEU A 204 -8.16 -7.82 16.06
CA LEU A 204 -8.67 -6.62 15.36
C LEU A 204 -7.94 -5.33 15.75
N GLU A 205 -7.04 -5.38 16.72
CA GLU A 205 -6.56 -4.16 17.38
C GLU A 205 -5.68 -3.34 16.43
N THR A 206 -6.28 -2.30 15.85
CA THR A 206 -5.66 -1.40 14.86
C THR A 206 -5.79 0.07 15.28
N SER A 207 -6.24 0.32 16.52
CA SER A 207 -6.58 1.66 17.00
C SER A 207 -5.35 2.41 17.52
N LYS A 208 -5.50 3.73 17.74
CA LYS A 208 -4.53 4.66 18.37
C LYS A 208 -3.88 4.16 19.68
N LEU A 209 -4.43 3.09 20.26
CA LEU A 209 -3.97 2.47 21.49
C LEU A 209 -3.03 1.29 21.29
N CYS A 210 -2.78 0.83 20.05
CA CYS A 210 -1.85 -0.25 19.78
C CYS A 210 -0.40 0.23 19.92
N ASN A 211 0.24 -0.14 21.02
CA ASN A 211 1.63 0.16 21.35
C ASN A 211 2.16 -0.87 22.35
N SER A 212 3.42 -0.72 22.77
CA SER A 212 4.08 -1.63 23.72
C SER A 212 3.41 -1.71 25.09
N ARG A 213 2.54 -0.76 25.45
CA ARG A 213 1.82 -0.72 26.74
C ARG A 213 0.38 -1.24 26.64
N SER A 214 -0.11 -1.59 25.45
CA SER A 214 -1.45 -2.17 25.32
C SER A 214 -1.49 -3.52 26.01
N VAL A 215 -2.58 -3.81 26.71
CA VAL A 215 -2.80 -5.12 27.31
C VAL A 215 -2.78 -6.18 26.22
N GLY A 216 -1.96 -7.21 26.41
CA GLY A 216 -1.80 -8.32 25.47
C GLY A 216 -0.70 -8.13 24.42
N THR A 217 -0.08 -6.94 24.33
CA THR A 217 1.06 -6.75 23.41
C THR A 217 2.21 -7.67 23.78
N CYS A 218 2.76 -8.34 22.77
CA CYS A 218 3.86 -9.27 22.92
C CYS A 218 5.14 -8.57 23.38
N THR A 219 6.02 -9.29 24.10
CA THR A 219 7.29 -8.75 24.58
C THR A 219 8.36 -8.69 23.50
N ASN A 220 8.22 -9.48 22.43
CA ASN A 220 9.17 -9.52 21.32
C ASN A 220 8.46 -9.66 19.97
N ALA A 221 8.42 -8.58 19.19
CA ALA A 221 7.80 -8.55 17.88
C ALA A 221 8.67 -9.18 16.77
N THR A 222 9.96 -9.47 17.02
CA THR A 222 10.87 -9.97 15.96
C THR A 222 10.48 -11.35 15.45
N GLY A 223 9.78 -12.15 16.27
CA GLY A 223 9.28 -13.47 15.88
C GLY A 223 7.85 -13.47 15.31
N TYR A 224 7.23 -12.30 15.17
CA TYR A 224 5.88 -12.14 14.63
C TYR A 224 5.92 -11.58 13.21
N VAL A 225 5.11 -12.11 12.31
CA VAL A 225 4.93 -11.52 10.97
C VAL A 225 4.18 -10.19 11.04
N PHE A 226 3.20 -10.08 11.93
CA PHE A 226 2.31 -8.91 12.03
C PHE A 226 2.54 -8.13 13.34
N TRP A 227 2.67 -6.81 13.23
CA TRP A 227 2.62 -5.92 14.39
C TRP A 227 1.20 -5.77 14.90
N ASP A 228 0.26 -5.43 14.00
CA ASP A 228 -1.17 -5.24 14.31
C ASP A 228 -2.07 -5.98 13.31
N GLY A 229 -3.37 -5.69 13.32
CA GLY A 229 -4.35 -6.35 12.45
C GLY A 229 -4.14 -6.17 10.94
N PHE A 230 -3.34 -5.19 10.50
CA PHE A 230 -3.10 -4.85 9.10
C PHE A 230 -1.61 -4.82 8.73
N HIS A 231 -0.75 -4.37 9.65
CA HIS A 231 0.62 -4.00 9.34
C HIS A 231 1.62 -5.10 9.71
N PRO A 232 2.60 -5.38 8.84
CA PRO A 232 3.73 -6.26 9.17
C PRO A 232 4.54 -5.71 10.36
N SER A 233 5.23 -6.59 11.07
CA SER A 233 6.21 -6.20 12.08
C SER A 233 7.42 -5.51 11.44
N GLU A 234 8.26 -4.87 12.26
CA GLU A 234 9.54 -4.32 11.79
C GLU A 234 10.41 -5.40 11.11
N ALA A 235 10.52 -6.58 11.73
CA ALA A 235 11.27 -7.71 11.17
C ALA A 235 10.69 -8.21 9.84
N ALA A 236 9.36 -8.27 9.70
CA ALA A 236 8.73 -8.59 8.43
C ALA A 236 8.96 -7.51 7.36
N ASN A 237 8.94 -6.23 7.75
CA ASN A 237 9.27 -5.14 6.82
C ASN A 237 10.73 -5.18 6.37
N GLU A 238 11.67 -5.63 7.21
CA GLU A 238 13.07 -5.81 6.81
C GLU A 238 13.21 -6.88 5.72
N VAL A 239 12.54 -8.02 5.88
CA VAL A 239 12.47 -9.07 4.84
C VAL A 239 11.85 -8.53 3.55
N LEU A 240 10.74 -7.79 3.65
CA LEU A 240 10.07 -7.19 2.48
C LEU A 240 10.95 -6.14 1.79
N ALA A 241 11.67 -5.32 2.54
CA ALA A 241 12.60 -4.33 1.99
C ALA A 241 13.70 -5.03 1.18
N GLY A 242 14.26 -6.14 1.67
CA GLY A 242 15.21 -6.96 0.92
C GLY A 242 14.66 -7.47 -0.42
N ASN A 243 13.41 -7.95 -0.42
CA ASN A 243 12.72 -8.39 -1.64
C ASN A 243 12.47 -7.24 -2.63
N ILE A 244 11.99 -6.08 -2.13
CA ILE A 244 11.70 -4.89 -2.95
C ILE A 244 12.98 -4.34 -3.58
N LEU A 245 14.10 -4.31 -2.84
CA LEU A 245 15.38 -3.84 -3.35
C LEU A 245 15.85 -4.67 -4.56
N GLN A 246 15.64 -5.98 -4.55
CA GLN A 246 16.00 -6.86 -5.67
C GLN A 246 15.13 -6.63 -6.91
N GLN A 247 13.88 -6.21 -6.72
CA GLN A 247 12.97 -5.91 -7.82
C GLN A 247 13.20 -4.52 -8.44
N GLY A 248 13.90 -3.63 -7.73
CA GLY A 248 13.94 -2.18 -8.02
C GLY A 248 15.01 -1.72 -9.00
N PHE A 249 15.78 -2.63 -9.62
CA PHE A 249 16.92 -2.27 -10.48
C PHE A 249 16.56 -1.31 -11.62
N ASP A 250 15.38 -1.47 -12.22
CA ASP A 250 14.89 -0.59 -13.30
C ASP A 250 14.70 0.88 -12.84
N LEU A 251 14.48 1.13 -11.55
CA LEU A 251 14.31 2.50 -11.02
C LEU A 251 15.64 3.25 -10.94
N ILE A 252 16.76 2.54 -10.81
CA ILE A 252 18.09 3.13 -10.58
C ILE A 252 19.04 3.02 -11.77
N SER A 253 18.77 2.13 -12.72
CA SER A 253 19.66 1.81 -13.87
C SER A 253 19.63 2.81 -15.01
#